data_AF-A0A2A6JDT6-F1
#
_entry.id   AF-A0A2A6JDT6-F1
#
_cell.length_a   1.000
_cell.length_b   1.000
_cell.length_c   1.000
_cell.angle_alpha   90.00
_cell.angle_beta   90.00
_cell.angle_gamma   90.00
#
_symmetry.space_group_name_H-M   'P 1'
#
loop_
_entity.id
_entity.type
_entity.pdbx_description
1 polymer ?
#
loop_
_entity_poly.entity_id
_entity_poly.type
_entity_poly.pdbx_seq_one_letter_code
_entity_poly.pdbx_strand_id
1 'polypeptide(L)'
;MKYLLTFATVLLLLAAQSAAMAQVPPPIPLLPGPPGPPPVVVPPPPPPEAAPPSEEYSNEYDGRHYAWCARRYRSYSAYDNSFQPSRGPRRECYSPYD
;
A
#
# COMPACT_ATOMS: atom_id res chain seq x y z
N MET A 1 -33.90 -20.95 -66.41
CA MET A 1 -33.78 -22.03 -65.40
C MET A 1 -32.49 -21.93 -64.58
N LYS A 2 -31.30 -21.73 -65.16
CA LYS A 2 -30.03 -21.57 -64.39
C LYS A 2 -30.08 -20.43 -63.35
N TYR A 3 -30.62 -19.27 -63.70
CA TYR A 3 -30.70 -18.11 -62.80
C TYR A 3 -31.64 -18.33 -61.60
N LEU A 4 -32.67 -19.17 -61.76
CA LEU A 4 -33.68 -19.40 -60.71
C LEU A 4 -33.09 -20.26 -59.58
N LEU A 5 -32.23 -21.21 -59.94
CA LEU A 5 -31.46 -22.02 -58.99
C LEU A 5 -30.42 -21.17 -58.24
N THR A 6 -29.75 -20.23 -58.92
CA THR A 6 -28.78 -19.34 -58.25
C THR A 6 -29.48 -18.33 -57.33
N PHE A 7 -30.65 -17.82 -57.70
CA PHE A 7 -31.42 -16.95 -56.81
C PHE A 7 -31.89 -17.71 -55.57
N ALA A 8 -32.36 -18.95 -55.71
CA ALA A 8 -32.78 -19.76 -54.56
C ALA A 8 -31.60 -20.11 -53.63
N THR A 9 -30.43 -20.44 -54.17
CA THR A 9 -29.24 -20.73 -53.33
C THR A 9 -28.70 -19.49 -52.64
N VAL A 10 -28.66 -18.35 -53.32
CA VAL A 10 -28.25 -17.06 -52.70
C VAL A 10 -29.26 -16.64 -51.62
N LEU A 11 -30.56 -16.81 -51.85
CA LEU A 11 -31.60 -16.51 -50.86
C LEU A 11 -31.50 -17.42 -49.62
N LEU A 12 -31.23 -18.72 -49.83
CA LEU A 12 -31.04 -19.69 -48.74
C LEU A 12 -29.76 -19.41 -47.93
N LEU A 13 -28.66 -19.07 -48.61
CA LEU A 13 -27.40 -18.65 -47.99
C LEU A 13 -27.56 -17.35 -47.21
N LEU A 14 -28.31 -16.37 -47.72
CA LEU A 14 -28.54 -15.12 -47.00
C LEU A 14 -29.37 -15.33 -45.73
N ALA A 15 -30.36 -16.22 -45.76
CA ALA A 15 -31.21 -16.53 -44.61
C ALA A 15 -30.49 -17.30 -43.49
N ALA A 16 -29.40 -18.03 -43.80
CA ALA A 16 -28.64 -18.83 -42.83
C ALA A 16 -27.71 -18.01 -41.91
N GLN A 17 -27.58 -16.70 -42.11
CA GLN A 17 -26.58 -15.87 -41.42
C GLN A 17 -27.02 -15.35 -40.03
N SER A 18 -28.24 -15.67 -39.57
CA SER A 18 -28.88 -14.96 -38.44
C SER A 18 -28.84 -15.70 -37.09
N ALA A 19 -27.71 -16.30 -36.73
CA ALA A 19 -27.55 -16.92 -35.40
C ALA A 19 -26.18 -16.60 -34.78
N ALA A 20 -25.81 -15.33 -34.72
CA ALA A 20 -24.68 -14.88 -33.92
C ALA A 20 -24.96 -13.50 -33.29
N MET A 21 -26.18 -13.28 -32.79
CA MET A 21 -26.42 -12.16 -31.88
C MET A 21 -25.76 -12.52 -30.55
N ALA A 22 -24.54 -12.03 -30.42
CA ALA A 22 -23.74 -11.85 -29.23
C ALA A 22 -24.54 -12.03 -27.93
N GLN A 23 -24.42 -13.22 -27.34
CA GLN A 23 -24.67 -13.39 -25.92
C GLN A 23 -23.49 -12.76 -25.20
N VAL A 24 -23.47 -11.43 -25.10
CA VAL A 24 -22.54 -10.75 -24.18
C VAL A 24 -23.04 -11.13 -22.79
N PRO A 25 -22.27 -11.92 -22.01
CA PRO A 25 -22.68 -12.23 -20.66
C PRO A 25 -22.84 -10.91 -19.91
N PRO A 26 -23.87 -10.79 -19.04
CA PRO A 26 -24.01 -9.59 -18.23
C PRO A 26 -22.70 -9.33 -17.47
N PRO A 27 -22.24 -8.07 -17.37
CA PRO A 27 -21.04 -7.76 -16.62
C PRO A 27 -21.22 -8.24 -15.18
N ILE A 28 -20.30 -9.08 -14.71
CA ILE A 28 -20.30 -9.53 -13.32
C ILE A 28 -20.05 -8.29 -12.46
N PRO A 29 -20.93 -7.95 -11.50
CA PRO A 29 -20.69 -6.83 -10.61
C PRO A 29 -19.43 -7.12 -9.79
N LEU A 30 -18.41 -6.29 -9.97
CA LEU A 30 -17.22 -6.28 -9.12
C LEU A 30 -17.62 -5.68 -7.77
N LEU A 31 -18.12 -6.51 -6.86
CA LEU A 31 -18.28 -6.11 -5.48
C LEU A 31 -16.90 -5.74 -4.93
N PRO A 32 -16.78 -4.60 -4.21
CA PRO A 32 -15.56 -4.31 -3.48
C PRO A 32 -15.21 -5.51 -2.60
N GLY A 33 -13.99 -6.02 -2.74
CA GLY A 33 -13.50 -7.06 -1.85
C GLY A 33 -13.61 -6.60 -0.39
N PRO A 34 -13.69 -7.53 0.57
CA PRO A 34 -13.62 -7.16 1.97
C PRO A 34 -12.38 -6.28 2.20
N PRO A 35 -12.47 -5.26 3.08
CA PRO A 35 -11.29 -4.47 3.44
C PRO A 35 -10.18 -5.44 3.83
N GLY A 36 -9.00 -5.27 3.23
CA GLY A 36 -7.85 -6.07 3.56
C GLY A 36 -7.59 -6.04 5.07
N PRO A 37 -6.88 -7.04 5.62
CA PRO A 37 -6.44 -6.96 7.00
C PRO A 37 -5.72 -5.62 7.21
N PRO A 38 -5.89 -4.97 8.39
CA PRO A 38 -5.14 -3.77 8.68
C PRO A 38 -3.65 -4.06 8.46
N PRO A 39 -2.87 -3.09 7.94
CA PRO A 39 -1.44 -3.28 7.81
C PRO A 39 -0.92 -3.72 9.18
N VAL A 40 -0.32 -4.91 9.21
CA VAL A 40 0.39 -5.36 10.41
C VAL A 40 1.52 -4.36 10.57
N VAL A 41 1.38 -3.45 11.53
CA VAL A 41 2.48 -2.62 11.99
C VAL A 41 3.46 -3.61 12.60
N VAL A 42 4.42 -4.06 11.78
CA VAL A 42 5.52 -4.89 12.27
C VAL A 42 6.20 -4.02 13.32
N PRO A 43 6.20 -4.42 14.61
CA PRO A 43 6.99 -3.69 15.59
C PRO A 43 8.43 -3.66 15.05
N PRO A 44 9.16 -2.54 15.19
CA PRO A 44 10.56 -2.51 14.81
C PRO A 44 11.26 -3.74 15.42
N PRO A 45 12.17 -4.38 14.68
CA PRO A 45 12.85 -5.58 15.18
C PRO A 45 13.38 -5.30 16.59
N PRO A 46 13.28 -6.26 17.53
CA PRO A 46 13.88 -6.07 18.84
C PRO A 46 15.34 -5.66 18.61
N PRO A 47 15.87 -4.68 19.37
CA PRO A 47 17.26 -4.29 19.23
C PRO A 47 18.11 -5.56 19.24
N PRO A 48 19.08 -5.71 18.31
CA PRO A 48 19.94 -6.87 18.27
C PRO A 48 20.47 -7.08 19.68
N GLU A 49 20.24 -8.27 20.23
CA GLU A 49 20.45 -8.63 21.63
C GLU A 49 21.73 -7.99 22.17
N ALA A 50 21.57 -6.85 22.87
CA ALA A 50 22.61 -5.95 23.34
C ALA A 50 23.91 -5.94 22.49
N ALA A 51 23.80 -5.64 21.19
CA ALA A 51 24.97 -5.03 20.55
C ALA A 51 25.25 -3.74 21.32
N PRO A 52 26.49 -3.49 21.81
CA PRO A 52 26.80 -2.18 22.36
C PRO A 52 26.39 -1.13 21.32
N PRO A 53 25.85 0.04 21.71
CA PRO A 53 25.64 1.10 20.73
C PRO A 53 26.95 1.23 19.98
N SER A 54 26.92 1.05 18.65
CA SER A 54 28.09 1.37 17.86
C SER A 54 28.47 2.78 18.26
N GLU A 55 29.74 3.03 18.57
CA GLU A 55 30.20 4.38 18.92
C GLU A 55 29.75 5.38 17.85
N GLU A 56 29.57 4.91 16.61
CA GLU A 56 28.96 5.60 15.48
C GLU A 56 27.55 6.15 15.73
N TYR A 57 26.65 5.43 16.43
CA TYR A 57 25.29 5.93 16.74
C TYR A 57 25.28 6.98 17.87
N SER A 58 26.31 6.98 18.73
CA SER A 58 26.45 7.92 19.84
C SER A 58 27.12 9.24 19.43
N ASN A 59 27.55 9.36 18.17
CA ASN A 59 28.28 10.53 17.66
C ASN A 59 27.41 11.48 16.81
N GLU A 60 26.13 11.15 16.55
CA GLU A 60 25.28 12.04 15.75
C GLU A 60 24.78 13.24 16.55
N TYR A 61 24.59 13.07 17.86
CA TYR A 61 24.21 14.16 18.76
C TYR A 61 24.98 14.10 20.10
N ASP A 62 25.33 15.24 20.67
CA ASP A 62 25.92 15.37 22.00
C ASP A 62 24.96 14.85 23.08
N GLY A 63 25.50 14.29 24.16
CA GLY A 63 24.76 13.92 25.37
C GLY A 63 23.82 15.04 25.89
N ARG A 64 24.16 16.32 25.64
CA ARG A 64 23.31 17.47 25.96
C ARG A 64 21.99 17.48 25.18
N HIS A 65 21.98 17.06 23.92
CA HIS A 65 20.76 16.93 23.11
C HIS A 65 19.81 15.92 23.74
N TYR A 66 20.30 14.71 24.02
CA TYR A 66 19.51 13.64 24.63
C TYR A 66 18.96 14.05 26.00
N ALA A 67 19.79 14.66 26.85
CA ALA A 67 19.38 15.12 28.17
C ALA A 67 18.34 16.25 28.15
N TRP A 68 18.36 17.07 27.10
CA TRP A 68 17.35 18.11 26.89
C TRP A 68 16.04 17.50 26.39
N CYS A 69 16.09 16.64 25.37
CA CYS A 69 14.92 15.98 24.79
C CYS A 69 14.17 15.12 25.82
N ALA A 70 14.90 14.34 26.63
CA ALA A 70 14.32 13.49 27.68
C ALA A 70 13.60 14.30 28.78
N ARG A 71 14.09 15.50 29.10
CA ARG A 71 13.40 16.42 30.03
C ARG A 71 12.20 17.09 29.40
N ARG A 72 12.26 17.40 28.11
CA ARG A 72 11.22 18.14 27.39
C ARG A 72 10.00 17.28 27.06
N TYR A 73 10.21 16.02 26.71
CA TYR A 73 9.16 15.10 26.27
C TYR A 73 9.23 13.80 27.08
N ARG A 74 8.14 13.48 27.79
CA ARG A 74 8.07 12.27 28.64
C ARG A 74 8.13 10.95 27.86
N SER A 75 7.79 10.98 26.57
CA SER A 75 7.74 9.84 25.66
C SER A 75 8.94 9.80 24.70
N TYR A 76 9.99 10.55 25.02
CA TYR A 76 11.22 10.60 24.22
C TYR A 76 11.93 9.24 24.22
N SER A 77 12.40 8.84 23.05
CA SER A 77 13.22 7.67 22.81
C SER A 77 14.54 8.14 22.20
N ALA A 78 15.65 7.89 22.90
CA ALA A 78 16.98 8.22 22.43
C ALA A 78 17.44 7.33 21.26
N TYR A 79 16.81 6.16 21.11
CA TYR A 79 17.15 5.18 20.08
C TYR A 79 16.88 5.69 18.67
N ASP A 80 15.82 6.47 18.47
CA ASP A 80 15.35 6.93 17.15
C ASP A 80 15.15 8.46 17.13
N ASN A 81 15.74 9.16 18.11
CA ASN A 81 15.59 10.59 18.34
C ASN A 81 14.14 11.10 18.26
N SER A 82 13.17 10.29 18.67
CA SER A 82 11.74 10.62 18.47
C SER A 82 10.97 10.71 19.77
N PHE A 83 9.85 11.43 19.74
CA PHE A 83 8.91 11.51 20.86
C PHE A 83 7.47 11.41 20.35
N GLN A 84 6.57 10.99 21.24
CA GLN A 84 5.14 10.93 20.96
C GLN A 84 4.46 12.23 21.43
N PRO A 85 4.01 13.12 20.53
CA PRO A 85 3.15 14.24 20.91
C PRO A 85 1.80 13.73 21.41
N SER A 86 1.08 14.56 22.17
CA SER A 86 -0.19 14.18 22.80
C SER A 86 -1.26 13.67 21.82
N ARG A 87 -1.14 14.01 20.53
CA ARG A 87 -1.96 13.48 19.44
C ARG A 87 -1.11 13.34 18.19
N GLY A 88 -1.38 12.30 17.40
CA GLY A 88 -0.74 12.09 16.10
C GLY A 88 0.43 11.10 16.12
N PRO A 89 1.22 11.02 15.04
CA PRO A 89 2.38 10.13 14.95
C PRO A 89 3.58 10.66 15.77
N ARG A 90 4.58 9.80 15.99
CA ARG A 90 5.87 10.18 16.59
C ARG A 90 6.56 11.24 15.72
N ARG A 91 7.29 12.14 16.37
CA ARG A 91 8.05 13.23 15.73
C ARG A 91 9.48 13.23 16.22
N GLU A 92 10.40 13.65 15.37
CA GLU A 92 11.80 13.83 15.74
C GLU A 92 11.97 14.98 16.74
N CYS A 93 12.92 14.83 17.68
CA CYS A 93 13.31 15.86 18.61
C CYS A 93 14.43 16.73 18.03
N TYR A 94 14.20 18.04 18.01
CA TYR A 94 15.22 19.02 17.70
C TYR A 94 15.58 19.76 18.98
N SER A 95 16.82 19.57 19.44
CA SER A 95 17.35 20.34 20.57
C SER A 95 18.21 21.50 20.06
N PRO A 96 18.46 22.53 20.88
CA PRO A 96 19.38 23.61 20.55
C PRO A 96 20.86 23.23 20.71
N TYR A 97 21.14 21.96 20.98
CA TYR A 97 22.49 21.40 21.11
C TYR A 97 22.68 20.42 19.95
N ASP A 98 23.81 20.53 19.26
CA ASP A 98 24.32 19.50 18.36
C ASP A 98 24.96 18.41 19.18
#